data_AF-A0A847AWX3-F1
#
_entry.id   AF-A0A847AWX3-F1
#
_cell.length_a   1.000
_cell.length_b   1.000
_cell.length_c   1.000
_cell.angle_alpha   90.00
_cell.angle_beta   90.00
_cell.angle_gamma   90.00
#
_symmetry.space_group_name_H-M   'P 1'
#
loop_
_entity.id
_entity.type
_entity.pdbx_description
1 polymer ?
#
loop_
_entity_poly.entity_id
_entity_poly.type
_entity_poly.pdbx_seq_one_letter_code
_entity_poly.pdbx_strand_id
1 'polypeptide(L)'
;MQIASSAEKIKGVKAASLMMATPANKEILRAAELLSSDGEKAGPNDLIIALKVESDEIIKKAEEEIENLFLSAGSTQDSSCEFSPKTFDAALEALPEANFALISVPGEYAAREAFKALDKNLNVMIFSDNVSIKSEIALKKKAMEKNLILMGPDCGT
;
A
#
# COMPACT_ATOMS: atom_id res chain seq x y z
N MET A 1 7.29 -1.77 5.18
CA MET A 1 8.37 -1.26 6.07
C MET A 1 9.52 -2.24 6.30
N GLN A 2 9.38 -3.56 6.08
CA GLN A 2 10.47 -4.51 6.34
C GLN A 2 11.71 -4.31 5.44
N ILE A 3 11.54 -3.95 4.17
CA ILE A 3 12.67 -3.86 3.22
C ILE A 3 13.70 -2.79 3.62
N ALA A 4 13.24 -1.58 3.98
CA ALA A 4 14.16 -0.51 4.41
C ALA A 4 14.88 -0.89 5.72
N SER A 5 14.15 -1.42 6.70
CA SER A 5 14.74 -1.87 7.97
C SER A 5 15.72 -3.05 7.79
N SER A 6 15.48 -3.94 6.83
CA SER A 6 16.41 -5.01 6.48
C SER A 6 17.65 -4.47 5.78
N ALA A 7 17.50 -3.46 4.90
CA ALA A 7 18.62 -2.82 4.22
C ALA A 7 19.55 -2.09 5.21
N GLU A 8 19.03 -1.46 6.27
CA GLU A 8 19.85 -0.84 7.33
C GLU A 8 20.69 -1.84 8.14
N LYS A 9 20.29 -3.12 8.17
CA LYS A 9 21.06 -4.17 8.85
C LYS A 9 22.27 -4.62 8.06
N ILE A 10 22.40 -4.22 6.79
CA ILE A 10 23.55 -4.53 5.96
C ILE A 10 24.75 -3.73 6.47
N LYS A 11 25.82 -4.44 6.81
CA LYS A 11 27.04 -3.82 7.36
C LYS A 11 27.59 -2.79 6.37
N GLY A 12 27.69 -1.54 6.82
CA GLY A 12 28.19 -0.41 6.04
C GLY A 12 27.11 0.45 5.37
N VAL A 13 25.82 0.13 5.58
CA VAL A 13 24.70 1.04 5.32
C VAL A 13 24.48 1.91 6.57
N LYS A 14 24.51 3.23 6.40
CA LYS A 14 24.28 4.22 7.48
C LYS A 14 22.82 4.63 7.61
N ALA A 15 22.08 4.62 6.49
CA ALA A 15 20.67 4.94 6.44
C ALA A 15 20.05 4.32 5.19
N ALA A 16 18.81 3.83 5.31
CA ALA A 16 18.03 3.37 4.17
C ALA A 16 16.61 3.94 4.22
N SER A 17 16.07 4.29 3.06
CA SER A 17 14.69 4.74 2.93
C SER A 17 14.04 4.14 1.69
N LEU A 18 12.76 3.79 1.79
CA LEU A 18 11.97 3.24 0.69
C LEU A 18 10.65 4.00 0.60
N MET A 19 10.45 4.69 -0.52
CA MET A 19 9.27 5.52 -0.71
C MET A 19 8.97 5.75 -2.20
N MET A 20 7.69 5.97 -2.52
CA MET A 20 7.27 6.34 -3.87
C MET A 20 7.81 7.73 -4.21
N ALA A 21 8.21 7.97 -5.45
CA ALA A 21 8.81 9.22 -5.91
C ALA A 21 7.80 10.37 -6.10
N THR A 22 6.81 10.47 -5.20
CA THR A 22 5.89 11.61 -5.16
C THR A 22 6.65 12.89 -4.77
N PRO A 23 6.16 14.09 -5.14
CA PRO A 23 6.82 15.35 -4.79
C PRO A 23 7.07 15.49 -3.29
N ALA A 24 6.08 15.13 -2.45
CA ALA A 24 6.21 15.18 -0.99
C ALA A 24 7.31 14.25 -0.46
N ASN A 25 7.38 13.02 -0.99
CA ASN A 25 8.40 12.05 -0.56
C ASN A 25 9.81 12.44 -1.04
N LYS A 26 9.95 13.06 -2.22
CA LYS A 26 11.23 13.59 -2.68
C LYS A 26 11.76 14.70 -1.76
N GLU A 27 10.89 15.57 -1.25
CA GLU A 27 11.31 16.57 -0.24
C GLU A 27 11.83 15.91 1.04
N ILE A 28 11.19 14.83 1.49
CA ILE A 28 11.65 14.06 2.66
C ILE A 28 13.03 13.45 2.39
N LEU A 29 13.23 12.82 1.22
CA LEU A 29 14.54 12.27 0.83
C LEU A 29 15.62 13.35 0.73
N ARG A 30 15.28 14.54 0.23
CA ARG A 30 16.21 15.67 0.13
C ARG A 30 16.61 16.17 1.51
N ALA A 31 15.67 16.34 2.42
CA ALA A 31 15.93 16.75 3.80
C ALA A 31 16.80 15.72 4.56
N ALA A 32 16.68 14.44 4.21
CA ALA A 32 17.48 13.36 4.79
C ALA A 32 18.86 13.16 4.12
N GLU A 33 19.23 13.99 3.13
CA GLU A 33 20.44 13.82 2.31
C GLU A 33 20.53 12.43 1.62
N LEU A 34 19.37 11.90 1.22
CA LEU A 34 19.22 10.59 0.61
C LEU A 34 18.78 10.65 -0.86
N LEU A 35 18.44 11.85 -1.36
CA LEU A 35 17.98 12.03 -2.75
C LEU A 35 19.18 12.18 -3.70
N SER A 36 19.37 11.20 -4.58
CA SER A 36 20.37 11.25 -5.66
C SER A 36 19.80 11.93 -6.92
N SER A 37 20.68 12.22 -7.89
CA SER A 37 20.29 12.75 -9.21
C SER A 37 19.33 11.84 -9.97
N ASP A 38 19.38 10.53 -9.72
CA ASP A 38 18.46 9.58 -10.36
C ASP A 38 17.10 9.55 -9.65
N GLY A 39 17.09 9.73 -8.32
CA GLY A 39 15.86 9.94 -7.56
C GLY A 39 15.12 11.22 -7.96
N GLU A 40 15.82 12.27 -8.42
CA GLU A 40 15.16 13.47 -8.94
C GLU A 40 14.39 13.20 -10.24
N LYS A 41 14.91 12.32 -11.11
CA LYS A 41 14.30 11.98 -12.41
C LYS A 41 13.11 11.02 -12.30
N ALA A 42 12.99 10.28 -11.21
CA ALA A 42 11.92 9.30 -11.00
C ALA A 42 10.51 9.94 -11.04
N GLY A 43 9.56 9.32 -11.69
CA GLY A 43 8.15 9.76 -11.73
C GLY A 43 7.39 9.35 -10.47
N PRO A 44 6.21 9.94 -10.17
CA PRO A 44 5.47 9.67 -8.92
C PRO A 44 5.04 8.21 -8.71
N ASN A 45 5.03 7.39 -9.76
CA ASN A 45 4.72 5.96 -9.72
C ASN A 45 5.96 5.07 -9.52
N ASP A 46 7.16 5.64 -9.48
CA ASP A 46 8.41 4.91 -9.34
C ASP A 46 8.80 4.76 -7.87
N LEU A 47 9.30 3.58 -7.50
CA LEU A 47 9.78 3.32 -6.15
C LEU A 47 11.25 3.70 -6.03
N ILE A 48 11.56 4.61 -5.10
CA ILE A 48 12.94 4.96 -4.77
C ILE A 48 13.38 4.16 -3.54
N ILE A 49 14.54 3.55 -3.66
CA ILE A 49 15.27 2.93 -2.56
C ILE A 49 16.56 3.72 -2.39
N ALA A 50 16.63 4.54 -1.36
CA ALA A 50 17.77 5.38 -1.10
C ALA A 50 18.65 4.75 -0.02
N LEU A 51 19.95 4.65 -0.29
CA LEU A 51 20.95 4.06 0.61
C LEU A 51 22.11 5.03 0.80
N LYS A 52 22.48 5.28 2.05
CA LYS A 52 23.73 5.97 2.41
C LYS A 52 24.74 4.91 2.84
N VAL A 53 25.79 4.70 2.06
CA VAL A 53 26.79 3.65 2.31
C VAL A 53 28.17 4.24 2.62
N GLU A 54 29.03 3.44 3.25
CA GLU A 54 30.43 3.79 3.56
C GLU A 54 31.38 3.65 2.37
N SER A 55 31.09 2.74 1.44
CA SER A 55 31.90 2.51 0.24
C SER A 55 31.05 1.99 -0.91
N ASP A 56 31.51 2.23 -2.14
CA ASP A 56 30.82 1.78 -3.37
C ASP A 56 30.75 0.25 -3.48
N GLU A 57 31.65 -0.47 -2.82
CA GLU A 57 31.64 -1.94 -2.78
C GLU A 57 30.42 -2.51 -2.04
N ILE A 58 29.82 -1.73 -1.13
CA ILE A 58 28.62 -2.13 -0.37
C ILE A 58 27.36 -1.97 -1.23
N ILE A 59 27.38 -1.09 -2.24
CA ILE A 59 26.23 -0.83 -3.11
C ILE A 59 25.77 -2.12 -3.79
N LYS A 60 26.70 -2.86 -4.41
CA LYS A 60 26.36 -4.12 -5.09
C LYS A 60 25.77 -5.18 -4.15
N LYS A 61 26.33 -5.31 -2.95
CA LYS A 61 25.80 -6.24 -1.93
C LYS A 61 24.42 -5.82 -1.45
N ALA A 62 24.19 -4.52 -1.29
CA ALA A 62 22.90 -3.99 -0.91
C ALA A 62 21.86 -4.19 -2.01
N GLU A 63 22.23 -3.98 -3.27
CA GLU A 63 21.38 -4.24 -4.44
C GLU A 63 20.94 -5.71 -4.49
N GLU A 64 21.87 -6.66 -4.39
CA GLU A 64 21.57 -8.10 -4.40
C GLU A 64 20.64 -8.50 -3.24
N GLU A 65 20.89 -8.00 -2.03
CA GLU A 65 20.08 -8.32 -0.86
C GLU A 65 18.67 -7.72 -0.99
N ILE A 66 18.56 -6.49 -1.49
CA ILE A 66 17.28 -5.82 -1.73
C ILE A 66 16.48 -6.58 -2.80
N GLU A 67 17.11 -6.98 -3.89
CA GLU A 67 16.46 -7.79 -4.94
C GLU A 67 15.93 -9.12 -4.38
N ASN A 68 16.72 -9.80 -3.56
CA ASN A 68 16.29 -11.02 -2.86
C ASN A 68 15.11 -10.77 -1.90
N LEU A 69 15.08 -9.62 -1.22
CA LEU A 69 13.95 -9.23 -0.37
C LEU A 69 12.68 -8.98 -1.18
N PHE A 70 12.77 -8.41 -2.38
CA PHE A 70 11.61 -8.26 -3.27
C PHE A 70 11.09 -9.62 -3.78
N LEU A 71 12.00 -10.49 -4.19
CA LEU A 71 11.64 -11.83 -4.70
C LEU A 71 11.02 -12.70 -3.60
N SER A 72 11.54 -12.61 -2.37
CA SER A 72 11.00 -13.36 -1.22
C SER A 72 9.73 -12.76 -0.63
N ALA A 73 9.52 -11.44 -0.74
CA ALA A 73 8.25 -10.83 -0.36
C ALA A 73 7.08 -11.34 -1.23
N GLY A 74 7.34 -11.65 -2.50
CA GLY A 74 6.34 -12.23 -3.41
C GLY A 74 6.06 -13.73 -3.18
N SER A 75 6.92 -14.44 -2.44
CA SER A 75 6.79 -15.89 -2.21
C SER A 75 6.08 -16.27 -0.91
N THR A 76 5.65 -15.29 -0.11
CA THR A 76 4.65 -15.49 0.95
C THR A 76 3.24 -15.60 0.36
N GLN A 77 3.06 -16.40 -0.68
CA GLN A 77 1.76 -16.99 -0.94
C GLN A 77 1.57 -18.05 0.15
N ASP A 78 0.89 -17.66 1.24
CA ASP A 78 0.13 -18.62 2.01
C ASP A 78 -0.69 -19.43 1.00
N SER A 79 -0.43 -20.73 0.97
CA SER A 79 -0.98 -21.72 0.04
C SER A 79 -2.49 -21.96 0.24
N SER A 80 -3.23 -20.98 0.78
CA SER A 80 -4.63 -21.08 1.17
C SER A 80 -5.60 -20.35 0.23
N CYS A 81 -5.12 -19.63 -0.79
CA CYS A 81 -5.98 -18.98 -1.77
C CYS A 81 -5.52 -19.31 -3.20
N GLU A 82 -5.84 -20.52 -3.68
CA GLU A 82 -5.64 -20.93 -5.08
C GLU A 82 -6.43 -20.07 -6.09
N PHE A 83 -7.41 -19.28 -5.63
CA PHE A 83 -8.21 -18.42 -6.49
C PHE A 83 -8.14 -16.95 -6.02
N SER A 84 -7.41 -16.13 -6.79
CA SER A 84 -7.36 -14.67 -6.63
C SER A 84 -8.29 -14.02 -7.67
N PRO A 85 -9.56 -13.75 -7.35
CA PRO A 85 -10.50 -13.12 -8.27
C PRO A 85 -9.99 -11.74 -8.71
N LYS A 86 -10.07 -11.44 -10.00
CA LYS A 86 -9.63 -10.15 -10.58
C LYS A 86 -10.73 -9.10 -10.61
N THR A 87 -11.97 -9.48 -10.34
CA THR A 87 -13.12 -8.60 -10.33
C THR A 87 -13.93 -8.79 -9.05
N PHE A 88 -14.64 -7.74 -8.65
CA PHE A 88 -15.48 -7.78 -7.46
C PHE A 88 -16.59 -8.82 -7.56
N ASP A 89 -17.24 -8.92 -8.74
CA ASP A 89 -18.30 -9.91 -8.95
C ASP A 89 -17.75 -11.34 -8.92
N ALA A 90 -16.58 -11.61 -9.50
CA ALA A 90 -15.95 -12.93 -9.41
C ALA A 90 -15.56 -13.31 -7.96
N ALA A 91 -15.24 -12.32 -7.13
CA ALA A 91 -14.98 -12.54 -5.71
C ALA A 91 -16.25 -12.94 -4.94
N LEU A 92 -17.39 -12.31 -5.25
CA LEU A 92 -18.69 -12.68 -4.67
C LEU A 92 -19.20 -14.03 -5.18
N GLU A 93 -18.93 -14.38 -6.44
CA GLU A 93 -19.23 -15.72 -6.95
C GLU A 93 -18.39 -16.80 -6.27
N ALA A 94 -17.11 -16.50 -5.97
CA ALA A 94 -16.22 -17.41 -5.26
C ALA A 94 -16.56 -17.52 -3.76
N LEU A 95 -17.11 -16.46 -3.15
CA LEU A 95 -17.54 -16.44 -1.75
C LEU A 95 -18.96 -15.86 -1.59
N PRO A 96 -20.02 -16.62 -1.90
CA PRO A 96 -21.40 -16.13 -1.85
C PRO A 96 -21.87 -15.70 -0.45
N GLU A 97 -21.30 -16.31 0.59
CA GLU A 97 -21.63 -16.04 2.00
C GLU A 97 -20.87 -14.82 2.57
N ALA A 98 -20.13 -14.08 1.74
CA ALA A 98 -19.42 -12.89 2.17
C ALA A 98 -20.41 -11.86 2.73
N ASN A 99 -20.11 -11.33 3.92
CA ASN A 99 -20.92 -10.30 4.59
C ASN A 99 -20.11 -9.04 4.94
N PHE A 100 -18.83 -9.02 4.56
CA PHE A 100 -17.87 -7.99 4.94
C PHE A 100 -16.86 -7.72 3.82
N ALA A 101 -16.50 -6.46 3.63
CA ALA A 101 -15.51 -6.01 2.66
C ALA A 101 -14.49 -5.07 3.33
N LEU A 102 -13.21 -5.45 3.27
CA LEU A 102 -12.08 -4.62 3.67
C LEU A 102 -11.50 -3.91 2.45
N ILE A 103 -11.43 -2.57 2.49
CA ILE A 103 -11.00 -1.73 1.37
C ILE A 103 -9.70 -1.03 1.74
N SER A 104 -8.64 -1.39 1.00
CA SER A 104 -7.27 -0.88 1.18
C SER A 104 -6.66 -0.44 -0.16
N VAL A 105 -7.45 0.21 -1.00
CA VAL A 105 -7.00 0.81 -2.29
C VAL A 105 -6.63 2.29 -2.09
N PRO A 106 -5.99 2.98 -3.05
CA PRO A 106 -5.74 4.42 -2.91
C PRO A 106 -7.04 5.21 -2.63
N GLY A 107 -6.97 6.22 -1.76
CA GLY A 107 -8.12 6.97 -1.26
C GLY A 107 -9.06 7.52 -2.33
N GLU A 108 -8.51 7.94 -3.48
CA GLU A 108 -9.29 8.43 -4.63
C GLU A 108 -10.26 7.38 -5.20
N TYR A 109 -9.95 6.09 -5.05
CA TYR A 109 -10.78 4.98 -5.52
C TYR A 109 -11.60 4.32 -4.40
N ALA A 110 -11.20 4.48 -3.14
CA ALA A 110 -11.78 3.77 -2.00
C ALA A 110 -13.29 4.00 -1.87
N ALA A 111 -13.75 5.25 -2.09
CA ALA A 111 -15.17 5.56 -2.03
C ALA A 111 -15.99 4.81 -3.10
N ARG A 112 -15.46 4.68 -4.32
CA ARG A 112 -16.14 3.98 -5.42
C ARG A 112 -16.31 2.50 -5.11
N GLU A 113 -15.26 1.86 -4.59
CA GLU A 113 -15.33 0.44 -4.22
C GLU A 113 -16.22 0.22 -2.99
N ALA A 114 -16.24 1.15 -2.03
CA ALA A 114 -17.14 1.08 -0.87
C ALA A 114 -18.61 1.18 -1.27
N PHE A 115 -18.95 2.04 -2.23
CA PHE A 115 -20.32 2.11 -2.75
C PHE A 115 -20.77 0.78 -3.37
N LYS A 116 -19.90 0.12 -4.16
CA LYS A 116 -20.21 -1.19 -4.74
C LYS A 116 -20.43 -2.26 -3.67
N ALA A 117 -19.59 -2.30 -2.64
CA ALA A 117 -19.73 -3.23 -1.54
C ALA A 117 -21.06 -3.04 -0.78
N LEU A 118 -21.43 -1.79 -0.47
CA LEU A 118 -22.72 -1.47 0.14
C LEU A 118 -23.90 -1.82 -0.79
N ASP A 119 -23.77 -1.63 -2.10
CA ASP A 119 -24.80 -2.03 -3.07
C ASP A 119 -25.07 -3.53 -3.05
N LYS A 120 -24.04 -4.32 -2.81
CA LYS A 120 -24.10 -5.78 -2.67
C LYS A 120 -24.40 -6.26 -1.24
N ASN A 121 -24.81 -5.35 -0.35
CA ASN A 121 -25.20 -5.62 1.04
C ASN A 121 -24.09 -6.16 1.95
N LEU A 122 -22.85 -5.73 1.72
CA LEU A 122 -21.72 -6.05 2.60
C LEU A 122 -21.51 -4.95 3.64
N ASN A 123 -21.14 -5.35 4.86
CA ASN A 123 -20.53 -4.43 5.82
C ASN A 123 -19.15 -4.00 5.29
N VAL A 124 -18.73 -2.76 5.56
CA VAL A 124 -17.52 -2.21 4.94
C VAL A 124 -16.58 -1.66 6.00
N MET A 125 -15.29 -1.95 5.86
CA MET A 125 -14.21 -1.25 6.55
C MET A 125 -13.30 -0.61 5.52
N ILE A 126 -13.07 0.70 5.67
CA ILE A 126 -12.20 1.48 4.80
C ILE A 126 -10.92 1.77 5.58
N PHE A 127 -9.88 0.99 5.29
CA PHE A 127 -8.53 1.23 5.79
C PHE A 127 -7.88 2.42 5.08
N SER A 128 -8.22 2.64 3.81
CA SER A 128 -7.69 3.72 2.98
C SER A 128 -7.82 5.10 3.63
N ASP A 129 -6.74 5.86 3.55
CA ASP A 129 -6.67 7.29 3.88
C ASP A 129 -7.14 8.16 2.70
N ASN A 130 -7.14 9.48 2.88
CA ASN A 130 -7.39 10.47 1.81
C ASN A 130 -8.74 10.35 1.08
N VAL A 131 -9.77 9.85 1.78
CA VAL A 131 -11.15 9.88 1.29
C VAL A 131 -11.81 11.19 1.68
N SER A 132 -12.50 11.85 0.74
CA SER A 132 -13.14 13.13 1.04
C SER A 132 -14.25 13.00 2.10
N ILE A 133 -14.38 14.00 2.97
CA ILE A 133 -15.46 14.06 3.98
C ILE A 133 -16.85 13.95 3.32
N LYS A 134 -17.02 14.54 2.13
CA LYS A 134 -18.29 14.42 1.38
C LYS A 134 -18.58 12.96 1.01
N SER A 135 -17.58 12.22 0.57
CA SER A 135 -17.69 10.79 0.26
C SER A 135 -17.99 9.96 1.50
N GLU A 136 -17.29 10.21 2.61
CA GLU A 136 -17.54 9.53 3.89
C GLU A 136 -19.00 9.70 4.35
N ILE A 137 -19.50 10.94 4.36
CA ILE A 137 -20.89 11.24 4.76
C ILE A 137 -21.88 10.48 3.87
N ALA A 138 -21.67 10.48 2.55
CA ALA A 138 -22.55 9.80 1.60
C ALA A 138 -22.53 8.27 1.81
N LEU A 139 -21.36 7.70 2.08
CA LEU A 139 -21.18 6.29 2.37
C LEU A 139 -21.87 5.87 3.68
N LYS A 140 -21.67 6.62 4.76
CA LYS A 140 -22.30 6.34 6.07
C LYS A 140 -23.83 6.47 6.00
N LYS A 141 -24.36 7.45 5.26
CA LYS A 141 -25.81 7.57 5.01
C LYS A 141 -26.36 6.34 4.30
N LYS A 142 -25.70 5.91 3.22
CA LYS A 142 -26.12 4.72 2.47
C LYS A 142 -26.05 3.44 3.30
N ALA A 143 -24.99 3.28 4.11
CA ALA A 143 -24.86 2.15 5.02
C ALA A 143 -26.02 2.14 6.03
N MET A 144 -26.36 3.28 6.61
CA MET A 144 -27.49 3.44 7.53
C MET A 144 -28.84 3.09 6.87
N GLU A 145 -29.09 3.59 5.66
CA GLU A 145 -30.31 3.27 4.89
C GLU A 145 -30.46 1.76 4.63
N LYS A 146 -29.35 1.05 4.50
CA LYS A 146 -29.30 -0.40 4.28
C LYS A 146 -29.16 -1.23 5.55
N ASN A 147 -29.13 -0.62 6.74
CA ASN A 147 -28.83 -1.27 8.02
C ASN A 147 -27.48 -2.04 8.01
N LEU A 148 -26.47 -1.48 7.37
CA LEU A 148 -25.10 -2.02 7.30
C LEU A 148 -24.15 -1.19 8.17
N ILE A 149 -23.06 -1.83 8.59
CA ILE A 149 -21.97 -1.17 9.30
C ILE A 149 -20.94 -0.65 8.29
N LEU A 150 -20.54 0.61 8.44
CA LEU A 150 -19.41 1.19 7.73
C LEU A 150 -18.40 1.79 8.71
N MET A 151 -17.17 1.27 8.68
CA MET A 151 -16.03 1.68 9.50
C MET A 151 -15.00 2.43 8.64
N GLY A 152 -14.47 3.55 9.12
CA GLY A 152 -13.56 4.41 8.37
C GLY A 152 -14.23 5.59 7.64
N PRO A 153 -13.51 6.29 6.73
CA PRO A 153 -12.15 6.02 6.24
C PRO A 153 -11.05 6.19 7.30
N ASP A 154 -9.81 5.81 6.96
CA ASP A 154 -8.64 5.83 7.86
C ASP A 154 -8.79 4.95 9.11
N CYS A 155 -9.49 3.82 8.97
CA CYS A 155 -9.67 2.86 10.06
C CYS A 155 -8.48 1.88 10.09
N GLY A 156 -7.40 2.27 10.74
CA GLY A 156 -6.15 1.49 10.79
C GLY A 156 -6.12 0.32 11.78
N THR A 157 -7.08 0.26 12.70
CA THR A 157 -7.16 -0.72 13.81
C THR A 157 -8.60 -1.03 14.18
#